data_AF-A0A7K2C3D3-F1
#
_entry.id   AF-A0A7K2C3D3-F1
#
_cell.length_a   1.000
_cell.length_b   1.000
_cell.length_c   1.000
_cell.angle_alpha   90.00
_cell.angle_beta   90.00
_cell.angle_gamma   90.00
#
_symmetry.space_group_name_H-M   'P 1'
#
loop_
_entity.id
_entity.type
_entity.pdbx_description
1 polymer ?
#
loop_
_entity_poly.entity_id
_entity_poly.type
_entity_poly.pdbx_seq_one_letter_code
_entity_poly.pdbx_strand_id
1 'polypeptide(L)'
;LHARLAAGFGIDEQRVWSEYGMCELMSQAYAQGGSIYRSPPWMRVQIVDPEALDRVMPDGKPGLLAITDLANIYTVSSILTEDLGVGRGGGFEVLGRFPGSAMRGCNFLLETS
;
A
#
# COMPACT_ATOMS: atom_id res chain seq x y z
N LEU A 1 -6.40 8.70 -13.66
CA LEU A 1 -7.51 9.11 -12.74
C LEU A 1 -7.25 10.46 -12.08
N HIS A 2 -6.08 10.64 -11.44
CA HIS A 2 -5.70 11.89 -10.75
C HIS A 2 -5.94 13.16 -11.60
N ALA A 3 -5.37 13.23 -12.81
CA ALA A 3 -5.61 14.34 -13.74
C ALA A 3 -7.11 14.66 -13.99
N ARG A 4 -7.98 13.65 -14.07
CA ARG A 4 -9.43 13.84 -14.27
C ARG A 4 -10.09 14.45 -13.03
N LEU A 5 -9.71 14.00 -11.84
CA LEU A 5 -10.23 14.54 -10.58
C LEU A 5 -9.73 15.97 -10.36
N ALA A 6 -8.44 16.22 -10.59
CA ALA A 6 -7.82 17.53 -10.48
C ALA A 6 -8.52 18.56 -11.38
N ALA A 7 -8.73 18.21 -12.65
CA ALA A 7 -9.47 19.04 -13.60
C ALA A 7 -10.94 19.26 -13.17
N GLY A 8 -11.63 18.20 -12.73
CA GLY A 8 -13.03 18.28 -12.33
C GLY A 8 -13.29 19.15 -11.09
N PHE A 9 -12.36 19.16 -10.13
CA PHE A 9 -12.45 19.98 -8.91
C PHE A 9 -11.70 21.32 -9.02
N GLY A 10 -11.02 21.60 -10.13
CA GLY A 10 -10.26 22.84 -10.32
C GLY A 10 -9.07 22.98 -9.37
N ILE A 11 -8.43 21.87 -9.00
CA ILE A 11 -7.28 21.83 -8.09
C ILE A 11 -6.03 21.31 -8.79
N ASP A 12 -4.86 21.62 -8.24
CA ASP A 12 -3.59 21.05 -8.69
C ASP A 12 -3.57 19.52 -8.50
N GLU A 13 -2.99 18.77 -9.45
CA GLU A 13 -2.93 17.30 -9.38
C GLU A 13 -2.16 16.80 -8.14
N GLN A 14 -1.18 17.56 -7.64
CA GLN A 14 -0.46 17.26 -6.40
C GLN A 14 -1.35 17.33 -5.14
N ARG A 15 -2.56 17.88 -5.25
CA ARG A 15 -3.57 17.90 -4.18
C ARG A 15 -4.52 16.68 -4.22
N VAL A 16 -4.40 15.81 -5.23
CA VAL A 16 -5.11 14.53 -5.29
C VAL A 16 -4.19 13.46 -4.72
N TRP A 17 -4.54 12.94 -3.54
CA TRP A 17 -3.71 11.96 -2.84
C TRP A 17 -4.38 10.59 -2.90
N SER A 18 -3.56 9.55 -3.10
CA SER A 18 -4.02 8.17 -2.98
C SER A 18 -3.81 7.71 -1.54
N GLU A 19 -4.80 7.04 -0.98
CA GLU A 19 -4.72 6.37 0.32
C GLU A 19 -4.52 4.88 0.12
N TYR A 20 -3.72 4.26 0.98
CA TYR A 20 -3.62 2.82 1.14
C TYR A 20 -4.01 2.46 2.58
N GLY A 21 -4.95 1.53 2.71
CA GLY A 21 -5.49 1.05 3.98
C GLY A 21 -6.38 -0.18 3.78
N MET A 22 -6.83 -0.76 4.88
CA MET A 22 -7.77 -1.89 4.93
C MET A 22 -8.43 -1.94 6.30
N CYS A 23 -9.52 -2.70 6.43
CA CYS A 23 -10.30 -2.77 7.68
C CYS A 23 -9.49 -3.30 8.87
N GLU A 24 -8.46 -4.09 8.59
CA GLU A 24 -7.57 -4.66 9.57
C GLU A 24 -6.53 -3.67 10.10
N LEU A 25 -6.38 -2.50 9.47
CA LEU A 25 -5.43 -1.44 9.86
C LEU A 25 -6.17 -0.26 10.50
N MET A 26 -5.57 0.32 11.55
CA MET A 26 -6.06 1.56 12.16
C MET A 26 -5.32 2.80 11.62
N SER A 27 -4.16 2.61 11.00
CA SER A 27 -3.38 3.65 10.31
C SER A 27 -3.44 3.49 8.79
N GLN A 28 -3.25 4.61 8.10
CA GLN A 28 -3.26 4.70 6.63
C GLN A 28 -1.91 5.22 6.12
N ALA A 29 -1.55 4.81 4.90
CA ALA A 29 -0.42 5.37 4.17
C ALA A 29 -0.92 6.22 3.00
N TYR A 30 -0.18 7.27 2.65
CA TYR A 30 -0.62 8.25 1.65
C TYR A 30 0.45 8.49 0.59
N ALA A 31 0.02 8.62 -0.66
CA ALA A 31 0.84 9.07 -1.79
C ALA A 31 0.38 10.46 -2.24
N GLN A 32 1.21 11.47 -2.02
CA GLN A 32 0.97 12.85 -2.42
C GLN A 32 1.34 13.04 -3.90
N GLY A 33 0.40 12.77 -4.80
CA GLY A 33 0.67 12.71 -6.24
C GLY A 33 1.59 11.54 -6.60
N GLY A 34 1.23 10.78 -7.63
CA GLY A 34 1.99 9.59 -8.04
C GLY A 34 1.69 8.32 -7.23
N SER A 35 2.65 7.39 -7.16
CA SER A 35 2.45 6.01 -6.69
C SER A 35 3.27 5.60 -5.46
N ILE A 36 4.03 6.51 -4.86
CA ILE A 36 4.88 6.21 -3.69
C ILE A 36 4.15 6.58 -2.41
N TYR A 37 3.70 5.56 -1.69
CA TYR A 37 3.06 5.68 -0.39
C TYR A 37 4.10 5.87 0.71
N ARG A 38 3.77 6.73 1.67
CA ARG A 38 4.51 6.91 2.92
C ARG A 38 3.58 6.63 4.09
N SER A 39 4.07 5.85 5.05
CA SER A 39 3.34 5.53 6.27
C SER A 39 3.73 6.49 7.41
N PRO A 40 2.84 6.69 8.39
CA PRO A 40 3.19 7.43 9.60
C PRO A 40 4.27 6.71 10.41
N PRO A 41 4.98 7.39 11.34
CA PRO A 41 6.11 6.80 12.07
C PRO A 41 5.77 5.56 12.92
N TRP A 42 4.50 5.38 13.29
CA TRP A 42 4.01 4.23 14.08
C TRP A 42 3.49 3.07 13.22
N MET A 43 3.50 3.22 11.89
CA MET A 43 3.14 2.17 10.94
C MET A 43 4.37 1.86 10.08
N ARG A 44 4.86 0.63 10.15
CA ARG A 44 5.97 0.16 9.33
C ARG A 44 5.45 -0.75 8.24
N VAL A 45 5.87 -0.49 7.01
CA VAL A 45 5.60 -1.36 5.86
C VAL A 45 6.92 -1.94 5.38
N GLN A 46 7.00 -3.26 5.33
CA GLN A 46 8.14 -4.03 4.83
C GLN A 46 7.70 -4.85 3.63
N ILE A 47 8.59 -5.00 2.66
CA ILE A 47 8.38 -5.87 1.50
C ILE A 47 9.12 -7.17 1.79
N VAL A 48 8.40 -8.30 1.87
CA VAL A 48 8.97 -9.60 2.24
C VAL A 48 8.88 -10.61 1.10
N ASP A 49 9.79 -11.58 1.11
CA ASP A 49 9.84 -12.66 0.14
C ASP A 49 8.63 -13.61 0.35
N PRO A 50 7.77 -13.84 -0.66
CA PRO A 50 6.61 -14.72 -0.52
C PRO A 50 6.97 -16.18 -0.21
N GLU A 51 8.19 -16.61 -0.53
CA GLU A 51 8.68 -17.98 -0.25
C GLU A 51 9.43 -18.06 1.09
N ALA A 52 9.82 -16.92 1.67
CA ALA A 52 10.56 -16.82 2.93
C ALA A 52 10.19 -15.53 3.69
N LEU A 53 9.11 -15.57 4.47
CA LEU A 53 8.47 -14.39 5.07
C LEU A 53 9.34 -13.62 6.09
N ASP A 54 10.41 -14.24 6.59
CA ASP A 54 11.41 -13.62 7.46
C ASP A 54 12.46 -12.79 6.69
N ARG A 55 12.48 -12.91 5.35
CA ARG A 55 13.41 -12.22 4.47
C ARG A 55 12.79 -10.95 3.90
N VAL A 56 13.39 -9.82 4.21
CA VAL A 56 13.05 -8.52 3.60
C VAL A 56 13.67 -8.41 2.21
N MET A 57 12.88 -7.98 1.24
CA MET A 57 13.31 -7.73 -0.12
C MET A 57 14.14 -6.45 -0.22
N PRO A 58 15.21 -6.43 -1.04
CA PRO A 58 15.94 -5.19 -1.34
C PRO A 58 15.05 -4.12 -1.98
N ASP A 59 15.40 -2.85 -1.81
CA ASP A 59 14.69 -1.73 -2.46
C ASP A 59 14.60 -1.95 -3.98
N GLY A 60 13.45 -1.65 -4.57
CA GLY A 60 13.19 -1.91 -6.00
C GLY A 60 12.89 -3.37 -6.36
N LYS A 61 12.92 -4.33 -5.42
CA LYS A 61 12.48 -5.71 -5.67
C LYS A 61 11.04 -5.95 -5.16
N PRO A 62 10.20 -6.65 -5.94
CA PRO A 62 8.82 -6.93 -5.56
C PRO A 62 8.73 -8.01 -4.47
N GLY A 63 7.70 -7.94 -3.64
CA GLY A 63 7.35 -8.92 -2.62
C GLY A 63 6.01 -8.59 -1.96
N LEU A 64 5.65 -9.33 -0.92
CA LEU A 64 4.40 -9.10 -0.17
C LEU A 64 4.56 -7.95 0.83
N LEU A 65 3.49 -7.20 1.05
CA LEU A 65 3.44 -6.16 2.08
C LEU A 65 3.22 -6.80 3.46
N ALA A 66 4.25 -6.77 4.28
CA ALA A 66 4.15 -7.05 5.72
C ALA A 66 4.06 -5.71 6.48
N ILE A 67 2.98 -5.53 7.24
CA ILE A 67 2.65 -4.27 7.90
C ILE A 67 2.66 -4.47 9.41
N THR A 68 3.41 -3.63 10.11
CA THR A 68 3.32 -3.48 11.56
C THR A 68 2.71 -2.14 11.90
N ASP A 69 1.48 -2.13 12.42
CA ASP A 69 0.75 -0.94 12.83
C ASP A 69 0.62 -0.89 14.36
N LEU A 70 1.28 0.06 15.00
CA LEU A 70 1.22 0.21 16.46
C LEU A 70 -0.07 0.88 16.96
N ALA A 71 -0.89 1.44 16.05
CA ALA A 71 -2.22 1.93 16.42
C ALA A 71 -3.21 0.78 16.68
N ASN A 72 -2.90 -0.44 16.22
CA ASN A 72 -3.68 -1.67 16.44
C ASN A 72 -3.53 -2.22 17.88
N ILE A 73 -3.72 -1.37 18.90
CA ILE A 73 -3.46 -1.69 20.32
C ILE A 73 -4.33 -2.84 20.84
N TYR A 74 -5.57 -2.95 20.35
CA TYR A 74 -6.55 -3.95 20.80
C TYR A 74 -6.79 -5.06 19.77
N THR A 75 -5.92 -5.16 18.76
CA THR A 75 -6.01 -6.16 17.69
C THR A 75 -4.61 -6.61 17.26
N VAL A 76 -4.51 -7.37 16.16
CA VAL A 76 -3.25 -7.82 15.60
C VAL A 76 -2.48 -6.63 15.03
N SER A 77 -1.29 -6.36 15.58
CA SER A 77 -0.44 -5.26 15.14
C SER A 77 0.45 -5.60 13.95
N SER A 78 0.61 -6.89 13.61
CA SER A 78 1.47 -7.35 12.51
C SER A 78 0.67 -8.20 11.54
N ILE A 79 0.51 -7.72 10.31
CA ILE A 79 -0.34 -8.30 9.29
C ILE A 79 0.51 -8.54 8.04
N LEU A 80 0.53 -9.79 7.58
CA LEU A 80 0.99 -10.10 6.23
C LEU A 80 -0.19 -9.95 5.29
N THR A 81 -0.13 -8.97 4.39
CA THR A 81 -1.18 -8.77 3.40
C THR A 81 -0.92 -9.63 2.17
N GLU A 82 -1.93 -9.80 1.33
CA GLU A 82 -1.80 -10.43 0.01
C GLU A 82 -1.52 -9.38 -1.08
N ASP A 83 -1.12 -8.16 -0.70
CA ASP A 83 -0.78 -7.10 -1.65
C ASP A 83 0.69 -7.23 -2.04
N LEU A 84 0.95 -7.20 -3.35
CA LEU A 84 2.27 -7.16 -3.93
C LEU A 84 2.73 -5.70 -4.00
N GLY A 85 3.98 -5.44 -3.62
CA GLY A 85 4.56 -4.13 -3.78
C GLY A 85 6.07 -4.13 -3.78
N VAL A 86 6.62 -2.93 -3.85
CA VAL A 86 8.06 -2.69 -3.99
C VAL A 86 8.50 -1.52 -3.12
N GLY A 87 9.64 -1.68 -2.44
CA GLY A 87 10.24 -0.63 -1.62
C GLY A 87 10.80 0.48 -2.51
N ARG A 88 10.64 1.73 -2.07
CA ARG A 88 11.13 2.94 -2.74
C ARG A 88 11.70 3.94 -1.73
N GLY A 89 12.96 3.78 -1.33
CA GLY A 89 13.69 4.81 -0.58
C GLY A 89 12.93 5.38 0.64
N GLY A 90 12.37 4.48 1.46
CA GLY A 90 11.58 4.82 2.66
C GLY A 90 10.07 5.01 2.42
N GLY A 91 9.60 4.80 1.20
CA GLY A 91 8.19 4.56 0.88
C GLY A 91 8.00 3.20 0.20
N PHE A 92 6.80 2.95 -0.31
CA PHE A 92 6.49 1.75 -1.08
C PHE A 92 5.49 2.05 -2.19
N GLU A 93 5.46 1.20 -3.20
CA GLU A 93 4.51 1.24 -4.30
C GLU A 93 3.72 -0.08 -4.32
N VAL A 94 2.40 -0.01 -4.54
CA VAL A 94 1.51 -1.17 -4.60
C VAL A 94 1.35 -1.57 -6.06
N LEU A 95 1.69 -2.81 -6.38
CA LEU A 95 1.66 -3.38 -7.72
C LEU A 95 0.37 -4.16 -8.01
N GLY A 96 -0.43 -4.44 -6.98
CA GLY A 96 -1.68 -5.19 -7.08
C GLY A 96 -1.78 -6.29 -6.03
N ARG A 97 -2.63 -7.28 -6.28
CA ARG A 97 -2.82 -8.45 -5.41
C ARG A 97 -1.97 -9.62 -5.89
N PHE A 98 -1.46 -10.41 -4.95
CA PHE A 98 -0.71 -11.63 -5.26
C PHE A 98 -1.61 -12.64 -6.01
N PRO A 99 -1.14 -13.23 -7.12
CA PRO A 99 -1.94 -14.17 -7.90
C PRO A 99 -2.40 -15.37 -7.07
N GLY A 100 -3.70 -15.68 -7.10
CA GLY A 100 -4.27 -16.80 -6.36
C GLY A 100 -4.85 -16.47 -4.98
N SER A 101 -4.79 -15.21 -4.53
CA SER A 101 -5.60 -14.71 -3.41
C SER A 101 -7.09 -15.00 -3.67
N ALA A 102 -7.81 -15.53 -2.68
CA ALA A 102 -9.24 -15.77 -2.83
C ALA A 102 -9.94 -14.43 -3.15
N MET A 103 -10.62 -14.37 -4.30
CA MET A 103 -11.46 -13.24 -4.70
C MET A 103 -12.64 -13.12 -3.73
N ARG A 104 -12.43 -12.51 -2.57
CA ARG A 104 -13.46 -12.24 -1.57
C ARG A 104 -13.40 -10.78 -1.20
N GLY A 105 -14.37 -10.02 -1.71
CA GLY A 105 -14.63 -8.63 -1.32
C GLY A 105 -14.43 -7.64 -2.47
N CYS A 106 -15.38 -6.72 -2.60
CA CYS A 106 -15.48 -5.69 -3.64
C CYS A 106 -14.32 -4.67 -3.64
N ASN A 107 -13.10 -5.09 -3.97
CA ASN A 107 -11.97 -4.18 -4.10
C ASN A 107 -11.33 -4.33 -5.49
N PHE A 108 -12.01 -3.77 -6.50
CA PHE A 108 -11.47 -3.60 -7.85
C PHE A 108 -10.81 -2.22 -7.95
N LEU A 109 -9.48 -2.17 -8.01
CA LEU A 109 -8.80 -1.05 -8.65
C LEU A 109 -8.67 -1.39 -10.14
N LEU A 110 -9.41 -0.69 -10.99
CA LEU A 110 -9.30 -0.81 -12.44
C LEU A 110 -7.99 -0.15 -12.90
N GLU A 111 -7.03 -0.94 -13.38
CA GLU A 111 -5.97 -0.44 -14.25
C GLU A 111 -6.61 0.01 -15.58
N THR A 112 -6.45 1.29 -15.93
CA THR A 112 -6.77 1.77 -17.28
C THR A 112 -5.46 2.03 -17.99
N SER A 113 -5.27 1.32 -19.09
CA SER A 113 -4.20 1.47 -20.09
C SER A 113 -4.24 2.85 -20.77
#